data_AF-A0ABD5BBS3-F1
#
_entry.id   AF-A0ABD5BBS3-F1
#
_cell.length_a   1.000
_cell.length_b   1.000
_cell.length_c   1.000
_cell.angle_alpha   90.00
_cell.angle_beta   90.00
_cell.angle_gamma   90.00
#
_symmetry.space_group_name_H-M   'P 1'
#
loop_
_entity.id
_entity.type
_entity.pdbx_description
1 polymer ?
#
loop_
_entity_poly.entity_id
_entity_poly.type
_entity_poly.pdbx_seq_one_letter_code
_entity_poly.pdbx_strand_id
1 'polypeptide(L)'
;MNYRTFFLIIVVCLFVFNCKENNKDIRDFNNYSFDTMIPNDWPYTHSYKFKINNAYYADKTYSFYYHPQNLAELKSLLPGIIYVDVNEYSLYWRYVDPPYKIIKKANSDTLILIKEGKQFIFKRVYDPARQ
;
A
#
# COMPACT_ATOMS: atom_id res chain seq x y z
N MET A 1 4.86 -41.15 29.17
CA MET A 1 4.68 -39.72 28.80
C MET A 1 3.20 -39.41 28.92
N ASN A 2 2.81 -38.46 29.77
CA ASN A 2 1.42 -38.28 30.19
C ASN A 2 0.59 -37.61 29.09
N TYR A 3 -0.64 -38.07 28.84
CA TYR A 3 -1.53 -37.55 27.78
C TYR A 3 -1.71 -36.01 27.88
N ARG A 4 -1.78 -35.48 29.10
CA ARG A 4 -1.80 -34.04 29.39
C ARG A 4 -0.58 -33.28 28.84
N THR A 5 0.60 -33.85 28.93
CA THR A 5 1.84 -33.23 28.48
C THR A 5 1.89 -33.16 26.95
N PHE A 6 1.40 -34.20 26.27
CA PHE A 6 1.32 -34.24 24.81
C PHE A 6 0.28 -33.25 24.27
N PHE A 7 -0.88 -33.14 24.93
CA PHE A 7 -1.92 -32.19 24.57
C PHE A 7 -1.46 -30.73 24.72
N LEU A 8 -0.75 -30.40 25.81
CA LEU A 8 -0.17 -29.07 26.02
C LEU A 8 0.84 -28.71 24.93
N ILE A 9 1.70 -29.64 24.50
CA ILE A 9 2.66 -29.41 23.41
C ILE A 9 1.93 -29.14 22.09
N ILE A 10 0.86 -29.87 21.78
CA ILE A 10 0.07 -29.64 20.56
C ILE A 10 -0.61 -28.26 20.58
N VAL A 11 -1.22 -27.88 21.70
CA VAL A 11 -1.87 -26.57 21.85
C VAL A 11 -0.86 -25.45 21.72
N VAL A 12 0.32 -25.56 22.34
CA VAL A 12 1.40 -24.56 22.20
C VAL A 12 1.92 -24.52 20.75
N CYS A 13 2.11 -25.65 20.08
CA CYS A 13 2.52 -25.68 18.67
C CYS A 13 1.47 -25.03 17.75
N LEU A 14 0.17 -25.28 17.97
CA LEU A 14 -0.91 -24.65 17.21
C LEU A 14 -0.98 -23.13 17.46
N PHE A 15 -0.76 -22.68 18.71
CA PHE A 15 -0.67 -21.25 19.04
C PHE A 15 0.56 -20.58 18.40
N VAL A 16 1.72 -21.23 18.43
CA VAL A 16 2.95 -20.70 17.79
C VAL A 16 2.82 -20.68 16.26
N PHE A 17 2.13 -21.65 15.64
CA PHE A 17 1.82 -21.64 14.21
C PHE A 17 0.78 -20.57 13.82
N ASN A 18 -0.26 -20.35 14.63
CA ASN A 18 -1.26 -19.29 14.39
C ASN A 18 -0.72 -17.88 14.65
N CYS A 19 0.19 -17.69 15.61
CA CYS A 19 0.89 -16.41 15.77
C CYS A 19 1.91 -16.14 14.64
N LYS A 20 2.17 -17.14 13.78
CA LYS A 20 3.05 -17.05 12.63
C LYS A 20 2.25 -16.99 11.32
N GLU A 21 1.14 -16.25 11.32
CA GLU A 21 0.83 -15.45 10.13
C GLU A 21 1.98 -14.45 9.94
N ASN A 22 3.05 -14.96 9.33
CA ASN A 22 4.09 -14.12 8.76
C ASN A 22 3.35 -13.11 7.90
N ASN A 23 3.44 -11.84 8.27
CA ASN A 23 3.08 -10.69 7.46
C ASN A 23 3.84 -10.74 6.11
N LYS A 24 3.41 -11.64 5.22
CA LYS A 24 3.98 -11.82 3.87
C LYS A 24 3.67 -10.62 2.98
N ASP A 25 2.72 -9.79 3.41
CA ASP A 25 2.34 -8.52 2.80
C ASP A 25 3.34 -7.39 3.09
N ILE A 26 4.33 -7.63 3.94
CA ILE A 26 5.30 -6.63 4.38
C ILE A 26 6.63 -6.86 3.65
N ARG A 27 6.80 -6.22 2.48
CA ARG A 27 8.07 -6.19 1.72
C ARG A 27 8.54 -4.76 1.46
N ASP A 28 9.86 -4.58 1.39
CA ASP A 28 10.47 -3.33 0.99
C ASP A 28 10.36 -3.13 -0.53
N PHE A 29 9.89 -1.95 -0.93
CA PHE A 29 10.10 -1.34 -2.26
C PHE A 29 11.15 -0.26 -2.08
N ASN A 30 12.42 -0.64 -2.10
CA ASN A 30 13.48 0.34 -1.85
C ASN A 30 13.59 1.37 -2.98
N ASN A 31 13.12 1.04 -4.19
CA ASN A 31 13.02 1.96 -5.35
C ASN A 31 12.32 1.24 -6.52
N TYR A 32 11.04 1.50 -6.79
CA TYR A 32 10.36 0.95 -7.98
C TYR A 32 9.73 2.05 -8.84
N SER A 33 9.97 2.00 -10.15
CA SER A 33 9.41 2.94 -11.12
C SER A 33 8.14 2.38 -11.74
N PHE A 34 7.09 3.20 -11.80
CA PHE A 34 5.91 2.96 -12.63
C PHE A 34 6.01 3.93 -13.81
N ASP A 35 6.29 3.38 -14.99
CA ASP A 35 6.42 4.17 -16.23
C ASP A 35 5.10 4.22 -17.02
N THR A 36 4.22 3.25 -16.79
CA THR A 36 2.90 3.15 -17.44
C THR A 36 1.86 2.68 -16.43
N MET A 37 0.58 2.91 -16.75
CA MET A 37 -0.51 2.38 -15.95
C MET A 37 -0.52 0.85 -16.05
N ILE A 38 -0.61 0.18 -14.90
CA ILE A 38 -0.86 -1.28 -14.88
C ILE A 38 -2.34 -1.51 -15.20
N PRO A 39 -2.68 -2.26 -16.25
CA PRO A 39 -4.07 -2.57 -16.56
C PRO A 39 -4.74 -3.31 -15.40
N ASN A 40 -5.95 -2.88 -15.03
CA ASN A 40 -6.83 -3.58 -14.10
C ASN A 40 -8.28 -3.51 -14.60
N ASP A 41 -9.13 -4.41 -14.11
CA ASP A 41 -10.54 -4.49 -14.51
C ASP A 41 -11.42 -3.33 -13.98
N TRP A 42 -10.81 -2.32 -13.35
CA TRP A 42 -11.50 -1.18 -12.75
C TRP A 42 -11.03 0.12 -13.41
N PRO A 43 -11.90 1.13 -13.55
CA PRO A 43 -11.56 2.42 -14.18
C PRO A 43 -10.56 3.25 -13.37
N TYR A 44 -10.16 2.80 -12.18
CA TYR A 44 -9.23 3.50 -11.29
C TYR A 44 -7.90 2.76 -11.23
N THR A 45 -6.85 3.52 -11.50
CA THR A 45 -5.47 3.07 -11.64
C THR A 45 -4.94 2.34 -10.42
N HIS A 46 -4.35 1.17 -10.69
CA HIS A 46 -3.71 0.22 -9.77
C HIS A 46 -4.67 -0.44 -8.76
N SER A 47 -4.94 -1.74 -8.97
CA SER A 47 -5.60 -2.58 -7.99
C SER A 47 -4.78 -2.64 -6.69
N TYR A 48 -5.43 -3.04 -5.59
CA TYR A 48 -4.77 -3.23 -4.28
C TYR A 48 -3.78 -4.41 -4.30
N LYS A 49 -3.68 -5.12 -5.43
CA LYS A 49 -2.84 -6.28 -5.70
C LYS A 49 -2.05 -6.04 -6.98
N PHE A 50 -0.78 -5.67 -6.87
CA PHE A 50 0.08 -5.52 -8.05
C PHE A 50 1.34 -6.37 -7.92
N LYS A 51 1.88 -6.75 -9.07
CA LYS A 51 3.04 -7.65 -9.17
C LYS A 51 4.28 -6.83 -9.55
N ILE A 52 5.28 -6.83 -8.68
CA ILE A 52 6.58 -6.20 -8.92
C ILE A 52 7.64 -7.28 -8.84
N ASN A 53 8.50 -7.40 -9.85
CA ASN A 53 9.63 -8.34 -9.87
C ASN A 53 9.20 -9.78 -9.47
N ASN A 54 8.09 -10.24 -10.03
CA ASN A 54 7.48 -11.55 -9.76
C ASN A 54 6.93 -11.77 -8.33
N ALA A 55 6.88 -10.73 -7.49
CA ALA A 55 6.27 -10.75 -6.18
C ALA A 55 4.93 -10.01 -6.18
N TYR A 56 3.91 -10.60 -5.57
CA TYR A 56 2.63 -9.94 -5.35
C TYR A 56 2.70 -9.07 -4.10
N TYR A 57 2.22 -7.84 -4.22
CA TYR A 57 1.97 -6.95 -3.11
C TYR A 57 0.48 -6.77 -2.92
N ALA A 58 -0.02 -7.03 -1.71
CA ALA A 58 -1.41 -6.81 -1.37
C ALA A 58 -1.48 -6.19 0.03
N ASP A 59 -1.50 -4.85 0.13
CA ASP A 59 -1.84 -4.23 1.41
C ASP A 59 -3.37 -4.29 1.58
N LYS A 60 -3.84 -5.43 2.09
CA LYS A 60 -5.26 -5.70 2.28
C LYS A 60 -5.86 -4.96 3.47
N THR A 61 -5.04 -4.46 4.39
CA THR A 61 -5.54 -3.84 5.63
C THR A 61 -5.39 -2.33 5.62
N TYR A 62 -4.41 -1.80 4.87
CA TYR A 62 -4.09 -0.39 4.89
C TYR A 62 -4.04 0.25 3.50
N SER A 63 -4.22 1.57 3.51
CA SER A 63 -4.06 2.47 2.37
C SER A 63 -2.95 3.48 2.67
N PHE A 64 -2.45 4.14 1.61
CA PHE A 64 -1.57 5.29 1.76
C PHE A 64 -2.20 6.51 1.08
N TYR A 65 -2.44 7.54 1.89
CA TYR A 65 -3.09 8.78 1.47
C TYR A 65 -2.16 9.98 1.57
N TYR A 66 -2.37 10.92 0.67
CA TYR A 66 -1.74 12.23 0.69
C TYR A 66 -2.82 13.30 0.57
N HIS A 67 -2.70 14.36 1.34
CA HIS A 67 -3.55 15.53 1.25
C HIS A 67 -2.79 16.59 0.44
N PRO A 68 -3.21 16.87 -0.80
CA PRO A 68 -2.59 17.92 -1.59
C PRO A 68 -2.76 19.28 -0.92
N GLN A 69 -1.79 20.17 -1.09
CA GLN A 69 -1.83 21.52 -0.53
C GLN A 69 -2.75 22.45 -1.32
N ASN A 70 -2.89 22.21 -2.62
CA ASN A 70 -3.68 23.03 -3.53
C ASN A 70 -4.04 22.25 -4.81
N LEU A 71 -4.93 22.84 -5.62
CA LEU A 71 -5.42 22.20 -6.84
C LEU A 71 -4.31 22.02 -7.89
N ALA A 72 -3.29 22.89 -7.91
CA ALA A 72 -2.18 22.77 -8.86
C ALA A 72 -1.30 21.54 -8.52
N GLU A 73 -1.04 21.29 -7.24
CA GLU A 73 -0.34 20.09 -6.78
C GLU A 73 -1.16 18.82 -7.01
N LEU A 74 -2.47 18.86 -6.77
CA LEU A 74 -3.33 17.73 -7.11
C LEU A 74 -3.30 17.44 -8.62
N LYS A 75 -3.38 18.46 -9.46
CA LYS A 75 -3.33 18.31 -10.93
C LYS A 75 -1.98 17.80 -11.44
N SER A 76 -0.87 18.13 -10.76
CA SER A 76 0.43 17.57 -11.13
C SER A 76 0.56 16.10 -10.78
N LEU A 77 -0.16 15.62 -9.75
CA LEU A 77 -0.20 14.21 -9.37
C LEU A 77 -1.25 13.41 -10.14
N LEU A 78 -2.41 14.00 -10.43
CA LEU A 78 -3.53 13.36 -11.12
C LEU A 78 -4.14 14.34 -12.15
N PRO A 79 -3.58 14.35 -13.38
CA PRO A 79 -4.10 15.16 -14.47
C PRO A 79 -5.54 14.76 -14.81
N GLY A 80 -6.42 15.74 -15.06
CA GLY A 80 -7.82 15.50 -15.40
C GLY A 80 -8.82 15.84 -14.29
N ILE A 81 -8.37 16.10 -13.06
CA ILE A 81 -9.23 16.68 -12.01
C ILE A 81 -9.60 18.11 -12.39
N ILE A 82 -10.91 18.37 -12.53
CA ILE A 82 -11.45 19.67 -12.94
C ILE A 82 -11.67 20.57 -11.72
N TYR A 83 -12.42 20.09 -10.73
CA TYR A 83 -12.72 20.79 -9.48
C TYR A 83 -12.93 19.82 -8.32
N VAL A 84 -12.36 20.14 -7.16
CA VAL A 84 -12.58 19.44 -5.89
C VAL A 84 -12.23 20.38 -4.74
N ASP A 85 -12.86 20.21 -3.58
CA ASP A 85 -12.36 20.83 -2.35
C ASP A 85 -11.09 20.10 -1.90
N VAL A 86 -9.95 20.75 -2.11
CA VAL A 86 -8.64 20.17 -1.84
C VAL A 86 -8.43 19.93 -0.33
N ASN A 87 -9.12 20.68 0.54
CA ASN A 87 -8.98 20.51 1.99
C ASN A 87 -9.61 19.20 2.48
N GLU A 88 -10.62 18.70 1.77
CA GLU A 88 -11.31 17.46 2.08
C GLU A 88 -10.83 16.29 1.22
N TYR A 89 -10.03 16.57 0.18
CA TYR A 89 -9.58 15.54 -0.75
C TYR A 89 -8.38 14.75 -0.20
N SER A 90 -8.52 13.43 -0.24
CA SER A 90 -7.44 12.49 0.07
C SER A 90 -7.05 11.73 -1.18
N LEU A 91 -5.85 11.99 -1.70
CA LEU A 91 -5.32 11.29 -2.85
C LEU A 91 -4.70 9.96 -2.41
N TYR A 92 -5.17 8.85 -2.98
CA TYR A 92 -4.47 7.58 -2.87
C TYR A 92 -3.25 7.57 -3.78
N TRP A 93 -2.12 7.06 -3.31
CA TRP A 93 -0.89 7.01 -4.11
C TRP A 93 -1.06 6.30 -5.46
N ARG A 94 -1.99 5.34 -5.53
CA ARG A 94 -2.33 4.57 -6.73
C ARG A 94 -3.08 5.37 -7.78
N TYR A 95 -3.72 6.47 -7.40
CA TYR A 95 -4.36 7.36 -8.36
C TYR A 95 -3.38 8.37 -8.94
N VAL A 96 -2.13 8.40 -8.46
CA VAL A 96 -1.10 9.22 -9.10
C VAL A 96 -0.83 8.67 -10.50
N ASP A 97 -0.83 9.56 -11.46
CA ASP A 97 -0.58 9.23 -12.86
C ASP A 97 0.93 8.96 -13.07
N PRO A 98 1.33 7.85 -13.71
CA PRO A 98 2.73 7.65 -14.10
C PRO A 98 3.23 8.73 -15.08
N PRO A 99 4.55 8.96 -15.20
CA PRO A 99 5.61 8.24 -14.50
C PRO A 99 5.84 8.75 -13.07
N TYR A 100 6.13 7.82 -12.16
CA TYR A 100 6.58 8.12 -10.80
C TYR A 100 7.38 6.94 -10.22
N LYS A 101 8.12 7.21 -9.15
CA LYS A 101 8.81 6.18 -8.36
C LYS A 101 8.18 6.07 -6.98
N ILE A 102 8.19 4.87 -6.41
CA ILE A 102 7.81 4.66 -5.01
C ILE A 102 8.97 4.11 -4.20
N ILE A 103 9.04 4.56 -2.95
CA ILE A 103 9.89 4.01 -1.91
C ILE A 103 8.99 3.68 -0.72
N LYS A 104 8.91 2.40 -0.36
CA LYS A 104 8.11 1.94 0.78
C LYS A 104 8.89 0.88 1.53
N LYS A 105 9.27 1.16 2.77
CA LYS A 105 9.83 0.12 3.65
C LYS A 105 8.70 -0.72 4.23
N ALA A 106 8.96 -1.99 4.44
CA ALA A 106 8.01 -3.01 4.84
C ALA A 106 7.16 -2.55 6.05
N ASN A 107 7.80 -2.23 7.17
CA ASN A 107 7.13 -1.79 8.40
C ASN A 107 6.85 -0.28 8.46
N SER A 108 7.07 0.47 7.38
CA SER A 108 6.88 1.91 7.39
C SER A 108 5.41 2.29 7.38
N ASP A 109 5.09 3.33 8.15
CA ASP A 109 3.79 4.01 8.17
C ASP A 109 3.71 5.05 7.04
N THR A 110 4.73 5.13 6.20
CA THR A 110 4.80 6.04 5.07
C THR A 110 5.19 5.33 3.79
N LEU A 111 4.65 5.84 2.68
CA LEU A 111 5.07 5.57 1.31
C LEU A 111 5.56 6.89 0.72
N ILE A 112 6.78 6.92 0.22
CA ILE A 112 7.34 8.08 -0.48
C ILE A 112 7.11 7.88 -1.96
N LEU A 113 6.47 8.84 -2.60
CA LEU A 113 6.30 8.90 -4.05
C LEU A 113 7.17 10.02 -4.61
N ILE A 114 7.89 9.74 -5.69
CA ILE A 114 8.74 10.71 -6.37
C ILE A 114 8.20 10.91 -7.78
N LYS A 115 7.72 12.12 -8.08
CA LYS A 115 7.23 12.51 -9.40
C LYS A 115 7.91 13.81 -9.82
N GLU A 116 8.49 13.83 -11.02
CA GLU A 116 9.20 15.01 -11.56
C GLU A 116 10.28 15.56 -10.61
N GLY A 117 10.97 14.67 -9.89
CA GLY A 117 12.01 15.04 -8.92
C GLY A 117 11.47 15.54 -7.57
N LYS A 118 10.17 15.73 -7.40
CA LYS A 118 9.52 16.12 -6.14
C LYS A 118 9.11 14.89 -5.34
N GLN A 119 9.25 14.98 -4.02
CA GLN A 119 8.87 13.92 -3.08
C GLN A 119 7.54 14.24 -2.39
N PHE A 120 6.66 13.24 -2.32
CA PHE A 120 5.36 13.29 -1.68
C PHE A 120 5.28 12.16 -0.66
N ILE A 121 4.91 12.48 0.58
CA ILE A 121 4.87 11.51 1.68
C ILE A 121 3.41 11.12 1.94
N PHE A 122 3.05 9.91 1.53
CA PHE A 122 1.74 9.34 1.78
C PHE A 122 1.77 8.61 3.13
N LYS A 123 0.74 8.82 3.96
CA LYS A 123 0.60 8.23 5.29
C LYS A 123 -0.28 6.99 5.25
N ARG A 124 0.11 5.97 6.01
CA ARG A 124 -0.67 4.75 6.22
C ARG A 124 -1.94 5.07 6.98
N VAL A 125 -3.06 4.58 6.49
CA VAL A 125 -4.37 4.71 7.14
C VAL A 125 -5.05 3.36 7.07
N TYR A 126 -5.71 2.99 8.17
CA TYR A 126 -6.52 1.79 8.24
C TYR A 126 -7.74 1.93 7.33
N ASP A 127 -7.96 0.94 6.46
CA ASP A 127 -9.01 0.96 5.45
C ASP A 127 -9.92 -0.26 5.63
N PRO A 128 -10.99 -0.15 6.45
CA PRO A 128 -11.85 -1.29 6.78
C PRO A 128 -12.62 -1.83 5.58
N ALA A 129 -12.75 -1.07 4.50
CA ALA A 129 -13.41 -1.50 3.27
C ALA A 129 -12.61 -2.57 2.48
N ARG A 130 -11.53 -3.10 3.05
CA ARG A 130 -10.61 -4.05 2.41
C ARG A 130 -10.45 -5.39 3.13
N GLN A 131 -11.18 -5.61 4.22
CA GLN A 131 -11.39 -6.95 4.79
C GLN A 131 -12.24 -7.78 3.83
#